data_AF-A0A661F436-F1
#
_entry.id   AF-A0A661F436-F1
#
_cell.length_a   1.000
_cell.length_b   1.000
_cell.length_c   1.000
_cell.angle_alpha   90.00
_cell.angle_beta   90.00
_cell.angle_gamma   90.00
#
_symmetry.space_group_name_H-M   'P 1'
#
loop_
_entity.id
_entity.type
_entity.pdbx_description
1 polymer ?
#
loop_
_entity_poly.entity_id
_entity_poly.type
_entity_poly.pdbx_seq_one_letter_code
_entity_poly.pdbx_strand_id
1 'polypeptide(L)'
;MLNTTEKMAGGLLFASMALTIMSHFLPLIPFWLPGLVAWLSGVLLVSGATVEQKKISTVLLLIGIVGWCWAWFLGVPVDWQKASSMNQNLITLFVGVHFLRLVALPDSHEEERLPRGEKAFITTFLGLHTLGAVINMSAVILVGDRISKHEKLTKVQAMLLVRALASAAFWSPFFAAFGAAMAFAENSSLVIVLGAGLFIALIALGISFLEFKKEAAKNVESFVGFPIHF
;
A
#
# COMPACT_ATOMS: atom_id res chain seq x y z
N MET A 1 15.25 18.40 1.74
CA MET A 1 15.94 17.74 2.88
C MET A 1 14.92 17.53 3.98
N LEU A 2 14.89 16.36 4.60
CA LEU A 2 13.95 16.08 5.70
C LEU A 2 14.27 16.95 6.91
N ASN A 3 13.24 17.54 7.52
CA ASN A 3 13.37 18.32 8.74
C ASN A 3 13.56 17.38 9.97
N THR A 4 13.94 17.94 11.12
CA THR A 4 14.21 17.16 12.34
C THR A 4 12.99 16.36 12.80
N THR A 5 11.78 16.94 12.67
CA THR A 5 10.52 16.31 13.04
C THR A 5 10.24 15.06 12.21
N GLU A 6 10.48 15.11 10.90
CA GLU A 6 10.29 13.98 9.98
C GLU A 6 11.26 12.83 10.30
N LYS A 7 12.52 13.15 10.63
CA LYS A 7 13.50 12.14 11.05
C LYS A 7 13.09 11.46 12.35
N MET A 8 12.63 12.24 13.33
CA MET A 8 12.14 11.70 14.61
C MET A 8 10.91 10.82 14.40
N ALA A 9 9.94 11.28 13.60
CA ALA A 9 8.75 10.52 13.27
C ALA A 9 9.07 9.19 12.55
N GLY A 10 10.00 9.22 11.59
CA GLY A 10 10.48 8.01 10.93
C GLY A 10 11.15 7.03 11.90
N GLY A 11 11.98 7.54 12.81
CA GLY A 11 12.58 6.73 13.88
C GLY A 11 11.55 6.08 14.81
N LEU A 12 10.49 6.82 15.18
CA LEU A 12 9.37 6.30 15.98
C LEU A 12 8.58 5.22 15.21
N LEU A 13 8.31 5.40 13.92
CA LEU A 13 7.63 4.37 13.11
C LEU A 13 8.47 3.09 13.01
N PHE A 14 9.78 3.23 12.81
CA PHE A 14 10.69 2.09 12.78
C PHE A 14 10.75 1.39 14.15
N ALA A 15 10.84 2.14 15.24
CA ALA A 15 10.81 1.59 16.59
C ALA A 15 9.48 0.87 16.87
N SER A 16 8.34 1.45 16.46
CA SER A 16 7.02 0.84 16.57
C SER A 16 6.95 -0.49 15.82
N MET A 17 7.47 -0.54 14.57
CA MET A 17 7.56 -1.78 13.79
C MET A 17 8.40 -2.85 14.51
N ALA A 18 9.61 -2.49 14.97
CA ALA A 18 10.51 -3.39 15.68
C ALA A 18 9.87 -3.92 16.99
N LEU A 19 9.27 -3.03 17.79
CA LEU A 19 8.57 -3.41 19.02
C LEU A 19 7.38 -4.32 18.75
N THR A 20 6.64 -4.12 17.65
CA THR A 20 5.52 -5.00 17.27
C THR A 20 6.02 -6.41 17.01
N ILE A 21 7.08 -6.55 16.21
CA ILE A 21 7.69 -7.84 15.90
C ILE A 21 8.21 -8.49 17.20
N MET A 22 8.95 -7.73 18.01
CA MET A 22 9.50 -8.23 19.27
C MET A 22 8.41 -8.66 20.27
N SER A 23 7.30 -7.92 20.37
CA SER A 23 6.19 -8.25 21.28
C SER A 23 5.52 -9.59 20.98
N HIS A 24 5.66 -10.08 19.73
CA HIS A 24 5.16 -11.39 19.33
C HIS A 24 6.01 -12.54 19.86
N PHE A 25 7.30 -12.31 20.11
CA PHE A 25 8.25 -13.33 20.58
C PHE A 25 8.63 -13.17 22.06
N LEU A 26 8.52 -11.95 22.60
CA LEU A 26 8.95 -11.59 23.95
C LEU A 26 7.72 -11.17 24.79
N PRO A 27 7.29 -11.98 25.77
CA PRO A 27 6.14 -11.69 26.63
C PRO A 27 6.29 -10.42 27.50
N LEU A 28 7.52 -9.92 27.62
CA LEU A 28 7.87 -8.76 28.45
C LEU A 28 7.40 -7.43 27.85
N ILE A 29 7.08 -7.38 26.55
CA ILE A 29 6.69 -6.14 25.87
C ILE A 29 5.15 -6.06 25.84
N PRO A 30 4.53 -5.07 26.50
CA PRO A 30 3.08 -4.90 26.44
C PRO A 30 2.62 -4.64 25.00
N PHE A 31 1.57 -5.34 24.56
CA PHE A 31 1.07 -5.25 23.18
C PHE A 31 0.58 -3.85 22.77
N TRP A 32 0.24 -2.99 23.73
CA TRP A 32 -0.21 -1.61 23.49
C TRP A 32 0.93 -0.62 23.26
N LEU A 33 2.14 -0.94 23.74
CA LEU A 33 3.29 -0.03 23.68
C LEU A 33 3.70 0.34 22.23
N PRO A 34 3.80 -0.61 21.28
CA PRO A 34 4.10 -0.27 19.89
C PRO A 34 3.06 0.68 19.28
N GLY A 35 1.78 0.52 19.67
CA GLY A 35 0.67 1.39 19.27
C GLY A 35 0.86 2.83 19.72
N LEU A 36 1.20 3.06 20.98
CA LEU A 36 1.48 4.41 21.47
C LEU A 36 2.67 5.07 20.77
N VAL A 37 3.73 4.30 20.48
CA VAL A 37 4.89 4.80 19.73
C VAL A 37 4.47 5.22 18.30
N ALA A 38 3.58 4.46 17.66
CA ALA A 38 3.03 4.83 16.36
C ALA A 38 2.18 6.12 16.44
N TRP A 39 1.33 6.25 17.46
CA TRP A 39 0.53 7.46 17.69
C TRP A 39 1.40 8.70 17.88
N LEU A 40 2.49 8.61 18.65
CA LEU A 40 3.45 9.71 18.80
C LEU A 40 4.03 10.13 17.45
N SER A 41 4.39 9.18 16.60
CA SER A 41 4.83 9.51 15.24
C SER A 41 3.73 10.20 14.43
N GLY A 42 2.49 9.69 14.49
CA GLY A 42 1.34 10.29 13.81
C GLY A 42 1.09 11.74 14.22
N VAL A 43 1.20 12.06 15.51
CA VAL A 43 1.07 13.44 16.02
C VAL A 43 2.17 14.35 15.48
N LEU A 44 3.41 13.87 15.33
CA LEU A 44 4.48 14.66 14.73
C LEU A 44 4.22 14.92 13.23
N LEU A 45 3.77 13.89 12.51
CA LEU A 45 3.54 13.95 11.06
C LEU A 45 2.26 14.71 10.67
N VAL A 46 1.29 14.86 11.58
CA VAL A 46 0.03 15.55 11.27
C VAL A 46 0.28 16.98 10.79
N SER A 47 1.33 17.63 11.27
CA SER A 47 1.70 18.99 10.87
C SER A 47 2.04 19.09 9.37
N GLY A 48 2.73 18.10 8.82
CA GLY A 48 3.17 18.02 7.42
C GLY A 48 2.14 17.43 6.45
N ALA A 49 1.04 16.87 6.94
CA ALA A 49 -0.01 16.31 6.10
C ALA A 49 -0.77 17.38 5.29
N THR A 50 -1.30 16.99 4.12
CA THR A 50 -2.13 17.88 3.29
C THR A 50 -3.44 18.25 4.01
N VAL A 51 -4.11 19.31 3.55
CA VAL A 51 -5.38 19.75 4.15
C VAL A 51 -6.45 18.66 4.06
N GLU A 52 -6.47 17.94 2.94
CA GLU A 52 -7.41 16.84 2.69
C GLU A 52 -7.14 15.66 3.64
N GLN A 53 -5.86 15.27 3.80
CA GLN A 53 -5.46 14.21 4.72
C GLN A 53 -5.83 14.55 6.17
N LYS A 54 -5.57 15.80 6.59
CA LYS A 54 -5.96 16.31 7.91
C LYS A 54 -7.47 16.21 8.11
N LYS A 55 -8.26 16.71 7.16
CA LYS A 55 -9.73 16.66 7.23
C LYS A 55 -10.25 15.22 7.40
N ILE A 56 -9.81 14.30 6.54
CA ILE A 56 -10.25 12.90 6.61
C ILE A 56 -9.85 12.27 7.95
N SER A 57 -8.60 12.46 8.38
CA SER A 57 -8.09 11.92 9.64
C SER A 57 -8.85 12.50 10.86
N THR A 58 -9.09 13.81 10.89
CA THR A 58 -9.84 14.45 11.97
C THR A 58 -11.30 13.98 12.02
N VAL A 59 -11.98 13.87 10.89
CA VAL A 59 -13.36 13.37 10.85
C VAL A 59 -13.44 11.93 11.39
N LEU A 60 -12.54 11.05 10.94
CA LEU A 60 -12.48 9.67 11.43
C LEU A 60 -12.16 9.59 12.93
N LEU A 61 -11.23 10.43 13.41
CA LEU A 61 -10.89 10.52 14.82
C LEU A 61 -12.09 10.97 15.67
N LEU A 62 -12.83 11.99 15.20
CA LEU A 62 -14.03 12.47 15.90
C LEU A 62 -15.13 11.41 15.96
N ILE A 63 -15.39 10.71 14.85
CA ILE A 63 -16.34 9.59 14.84
C ILE A 63 -15.91 8.52 15.86
N GLY A 64 -14.62 8.17 15.90
CA GLY A 64 -14.07 7.23 16.87
C GLY A 64 -14.26 7.68 18.31
N ILE A 65 -13.96 8.94 18.62
CA ILE A 65 -14.12 9.53 19.97
C ILE A 65 -15.60 9.54 20.37
N VAL A 66 -16.51 9.94 19.47
CA VAL A 66 -17.95 9.94 19.77
C VAL A 66 -18.44 8.52 20.06
N GLY A 67 -18.05 7.53 19.26
CA GLY A 67 -18.40 6.13 19.52
C GLY A 67 -17.82 5.61 20.85
N TRP A 68 -16.58 5.98 21.16
CA TRP A 68 -15.90 5.63 22.41
C TRP A 68 -16.61 6.24 23.63
N CYS A 69 -16.95 7.53 23.58
CA CYS A 69 -17.73 8.21 24.61
C CYS A 69 -19.13 7.60 24.76
N TRP A 70 -19.80 7.29 23.65
CA TRP A 70 -21.13 6.67 23.67
C TRP A 70 -21.12 5.30 24.36
N ALA A 71 -20.12 4.45 24.04
CA ALA A 71 -19.93 3.17 24.71
C ALA A 71 -19.69 3.33 26.22
N TRP A 72 -18.86 4.31 26.61
CA TRP A 72 -18.64 4.63 28.02
C TRP A 72 -19.95 5.06 28.70
N PHE A 73 -20.74 5.96 28.10
CA PHE A 73 -22.03 6.39 28.68
C PHE A 73 -23.01 5.23 28.88
N LEU A 74 -22.93 4.19 28.06
CA LEU A 74 -23.73 2.96 28.20
C LEU A 74 -23.19 1.98 29.25
N GLY A 75 -22.09 2.31 29.94
CA GLY A 75 -21.44 1.44 30.92
C GLY A 75 -20.66 0.27 30.30
N VAL A 76 -20.43 0.29 28.98
CA VAL A 76 -19.61 -0.73 28.31
C VAL A 76 -18.14 -0.49 28.67
N PRO A 77 -17.40 -1.51 29.12
CA PRO A 77 -15.98 -1.36 29.43
C PRO A 77 -15.22 -0.97 28.16
N VAL A 78 -14.53 0.16 28.21
CA VAL A 78 -13.81 0.68 27.05
C VAL A 78 -12.32 0.39 27.17
N ASP A 79 -11.83 -0.48 26.29
CA ASP A 79 -10.44 -0.91 26.27
C ASP A 79 -9.55 0.06 25.47
N TRP A 80 -8.93 1.01 26.18
CA TRP A 80 -8.00 1.96 25.58
C TRP A 80 -6.74 1.29 25.01
N GLN A 81 -6.31 0.15 25.58
CA GLN A 81 -5.13 -0.56 25.12
C GLN A 81 -5.39 -1.11 23.73
N LYS A 82 -6.53 -1.80 23.57
CA LYS A 82 -7.01 -2.27 22.27
C LYS A 82 -7.20 -1.11 21.30
N ALA A 83 -7.82 0.00 21.72
CA ALA A 83 -7.99 1.18 20.86
C ALA A 83 -6.66 1.74 20.33
N SER A 84 -5.61 1.73 21.17
CA SER A 84 -4.28 2.23 20.79
C SER A 84 -3.50 1.29 19.87
N SER A 85 -3.79 -0.02 19.89
CA SER A 85 -3.00 -1.05 19.20
C SER A 85 -3.76 -1.83 18.12
N MET A 86 -5.05 -1.59 17.92
CA MET A 86 -5.90 -2.40 17.03
C MET A 86 -5.37 -2.47 15.59
N ASN A 87 -4.81 -1.36 15.10
CA ASN A 87 -4.28 -1.25 13.73
C ASN A 87 -2.76 -1.44 13.65
N GLN A 88 -2.13 -1.93 14.71
CA GLN A 88 -0.67 -1.98 14.81
C GLN A 88 -0.04 -2.87 13.73
N ASN A 89 -0.65 -4.01 13.43
CA ASN A 89 -0.18 -4.92 12.37
C ASN A 89 -0.26 -4.25 10.99
N LEU A 90 -1.30 -3.45 10.73
CA LEU A 90 -1.45 -2.69 9.48
C LEU A 90 -0.38 -1.59 9.36
N ILE A 91 -0.12 -0.86 10.44
CA ILE A 91 0.92 0.17 10.47
C ILE A 91 2.30 -0.46 10.23
N THR A 92 2.59 -1.56 10.92
CA THR A 92 3.84 -2.34 10.75
C THR A 92 4.00 -2.83 9.31
N LEU A 93 2.93 -3.33 8.71
CA LEU A 93 2.91 -3.74 7.30
C LEU A 93 3.26 -2.58 6.36
N PHE A 94 2.62 -1.42 6.53
CA PHE A 94 2.91 -0.24 5.71
C PHE A 94 4.35 0.23 5.84
N VAL A 95 4.88 0.30 7.07
CA VAL A 95 6.27 0.68 7.32
C VAL A 95 7.20 -0.32 6.61
N GLY A 96 6.99 -1.63 6.81
CA GLY A 96 7.81 -2.67 6.18
C GLY A 96 7.81 -2.62 4.64
N VAL A 97 6.62 -2.48 4.03
CA VAL A 97 6.49 -2.37 2.56
C VAL A 97 7.14 -1.09 2.03
N HIS A 98 7.03 0.02 2.76
CA HIS A 98 7.74 1.26 2.40
C HIS A 98 9.27 1.11 2.49
N PHE A 99 9.79 0.29 3.41
CA PHE A 99 11.22 -0.06 3.44
C PHE A 99 11.63 -0.92 2.24
N LEU A 100 10.83 -1.92 1.85
CA LEU A 100 11.12 -2.76 0.69
C LEU A 100 11.28 -1.95 -0.59
N ARG A 101 10.54 -0.84 -0.72
CA ARG A 101 10.73 0.11 -1.83
C ARG A 101 12.18 0.57 -1.98
N LEU A 102 12.90 0.81 -0.88
CA LEU A 102 14.29 1.31 -0.92
C LEU A 102 15.24 0.31 -1.59
N VAL A 103 14.97 -0.98 -1.43
CA VAL A 103 15.75 -2.07 -2.06
C VAL A 103 15.31 -2.29 -3.51
N ALA A 104 14.04 -2.04 -3.82
CA ALA A 104 13.48 -2.20 -5.16
C ALA A 104 13.82 -1.06 -6.13
N LEU A 105 14.58 -0.04 -5.71
CA LEU A 105 15.08 0.96 -6.66
C LEU A 105 16.09 0.28 -7.59
N PRO A 106 15.89 0.34 -8.93
CA PRO A 106 16.87 -0.19 -9.86
C PRO A 106 18.17 0.59 -9.68
N ASP A 107 19.27 -0.15 -9.56
CA ASP A 107 20.61 0.41 -9.65
C ASP A 107 20.69 1.25 -10.92
N SER A 108 21.44 2.36 -10.86
CA SER A 108 21.60 3.36 -11.92
C SER A 108 22.33 2.84 -13.17
N HIS A 109 22.23 1.55 -13.48
CA HIS A 109 22.82 0.90 -14.62
C HIS A 109 22.10 1.33 -15.90
N GLU A 110 22.78 2.24 -16.61
CA GLU A 110 22.62 2.67 -18.00
C GLU A 110 21.21 3.11 -18.45
N GLU A 111 21.18 3.99 -19.44
CA GLU A 111 19.95 4.39 -20.12
C GLU A 111 19.44 3.24 -20.99
N GLU A 112 18.97 2.17 -20.35
CA GLU A 112 18.31 1.09 -21.05
C GLU A 112 17.09 1.64 -21.78
N ARG A 113 17.03 1.37 -23.09
CA ARG A 113 15.94 1.83 -23.95
C ARG A 113 14.63 1.19 -23.49
N LEU A 114 13.62 2.03 -23.32
CA LEU A 114 12.29 1.54 -22.95
C LEU A 114 11.75 0.59 -24.04
N PRO A 115 11.27 -0.61 -23.65
CA PRO A 115 10.73 -1.58 -24.59
C PRO A 115 9.47 -1.04 -25.26
N ARG A 116 9.19 -1.46 -26.50
CA ARG A 116 8.04 -1.00 -27.28
C ARG A 116 7.16 -2.13 -27.80
N GLY A 117 5.88 -1.82 -28.02
CA GLY A 117 4.88 -2.69 -28.64
C GLY A 117 4.11 -3.59 -27.66
N GLU A 118 3.37 -4.56 -28.20
CA GLU A 118 2.46 -5.42 -27.44
C GLU A 118 3.19 -6.23 -26.35
N LYS A 119 4.40 -6.71 -26.65
CA LYS A 119 5.21 -7.42 -25.64
C LYS A 119 5.52 -6.50 -24.46
N ALA A 120 5.93 -5.25 -24.73
CA ALA A 120 6.21 -4.27 -23.69
C ALA A 120 4.97 -3.93 -22.86
N PHE A 121 3.80 -3.88 -23.50
CA PHE A 121 2.52 -3.71 -22.82
C PHE A 121 2.24 -4.86 -21.84
N ILE A 122 2.32 -6.11 -22.29
CA ILE A 122 2.04 -7.29 -21.47
C ILE A 122 3.03 -7.40 -20.30
N THR A 123 4.33 -7.24 -20.58
CA THR A 123 5.36 -7.32 -19.54
C THR A 123 5.20 -6.20 -18.52
N THR A 124 4.93 -4.97 -18.95
CA THR A 124 4.67 -3.85 -18.03
C THR A 124 3.40 -4.09 -17.21
N PHE A 125 2.32 -4.59 -17.83
CA PHE A 125 1.06 -4.83 -17.14
C PHE A 125 1.18 -5.92 -16.08
N LEU A 126 1.71 -7.08 -16.45
CA LEU A 126 1.88 -8.21 -15.53
C LEU A 126 2.94 -7.92 -14.48
N GLY A 127 4.06 -7.34 -14.87
CA GLY A 127 5.13 -7.07 -13.92
C GLY A 127 4.82 -5.91 -12.98
N LEU A 128 4.03 -4.92 -13.40
CA LEU A 128 3.49 -3.94 -12.45
C LEU A 128 2.44 -4.56 -11.52
N HIS A 129 1.60 -5.49 -12.00
CA HIS A 129 0.68 -6.22 -11.14
C HIS A 129 1.44 -7.00 -10.05
N THR A 130 2.48 -7.74 -10.42
CA THR A 130 3.27 -8.53 -9.46
C THR A 130 4.12 -7.65 -8.55
N LEU A 131 4.80 -6.63 -9.08
CA LEU A 131 5.57 -5.69 -8.28
C LEU A 131 4.67 -4.88 -7.35
N GLY A 132 3.54 -4.39 -7.87
CA GLY A 132 2.51 -3.67 -7.12
C GLY A 132 1.84 -4.53 -6.05
N ALA A 133 1.74 -5.84 -6.25
CA ALA A 133 1.31 -6.76 -5.20
C ALA A 133 2.27 -6.72 -3.99
N VAL A 134 3.55 -6.41 -4.15
CA VAL A 134 4.51 -6.39 -3.04
C VAL A 134 4.74 -4.98 -2.50
N ILE A 135 5.06 -4.01 -3.38
CA ILE A 135 5.45 -2.64 -2.98
C ILE A 135 4.33 -1.59 -3.16
N ASN A 136 3.12 -2.03 -3.52
CA ASN A 136 1.91 -1.22 -3.61
C ASN A 136 2.08 0.00 -4.56
N MET A 137 1.50 1.16 -4.25
CA MET A 137 1.54 2.39 -5.05
C MET A 137 2.97 2.84 -5.37
N SER A 138 3.96 2.43 -4.59
CA SER A 138 5.37 2.68 -4.90
C SER A 138 5.78 2.08 -6.24
N ALA A 139 5.20 0.94 -6.64
CA ALA A 139 5.44 0.33 -7.96
C ALA A 139 4.94 1.24 -9.08
N VAL A 140 3.75 1.84 -8.92
CA VAL A 140 3.18 2.77 -9.90
C VAL A 140 4.06 4.00 -10.04
N ILE A 141 4.55 4.56 -8.93
CA ILE A 141 5.47 5.71 -8.96
C ILE A 141 6.79 5.32 -9.63
N LEU A 142 7.39 4.19 -9.24
CA LEU A 142 8.65 3.71 -9.80
C LEU A 142 8.58 3.50 -11.31
N VAL A 143 7.56 2.78 -11.76
CA VAL A 143 7.33 2.46 -13.17
C VAL A 143 6.90 3.72 -13.95
N GLY A 144 6.02 4.53 -13.35
CA GLY A 144 5.54 5.78 -13.91
C GLY A 144 6.67 6.78 -14.15
N ASP A 145 7.48 7.05 -13.13
CA ASP A 145 8.63 7.97 -13.21
C ASP A 145 9.64 7.53 -14.26
N ARG A 146 9.88 6.21 -14.38
CA ARG A 146 10.80 5.66 -15.39
C ARG A 146 10.27 5.84 -16.80
N ILE A 147 8.98 5.55 -17.04
CA ILE A 147 8.36 5.74 -18.35
C ILE A 147 8.24 7.23 -18.68
N SER A 148 7.97 8.08 -17.68
CA SER A 148 7.77 9.52 -17.87
C SER A 148 9.04 10.36 -17.77
N LYS A 149 10.23 9.74 -17.79
CA LYS A 149 11.51 10.43 -17.65
C LYS A 149 11.69 11.55 -18.71
N HIS A 150 11.19 11.32 -19.92
CA HIS A 150 11.35 12.24 -21.05
C HIS A 150 10.02 12.83 -21.56
N GLU A 151 8.89 12.17 -21.32
CA GLU A 151 7.57 12.60 -21.80
C GLU A 151 6.51 12.37 -20.73
N LYS A 152 5.39 13.11 -20.79
CA LYS A 152 4.26 12.84 -19.89
C LYS A 152 3.63 11.48 -20.21
N LEU A 153 3.15 10.78 -19.18
CA LEU A 153 2.40 9.54 -19.36
C LEU A 153 1.20 9.76 -20.28
N THR A 154 1.06 8.91 -21.28
CA THR A 154 -0.15 8.83 -22.10
C THR A 154 -1.32 8.31 -21.25
N LYS A 155 -2.56 8.57 -21.71
CA LYS A 155 -3.76 8.04 -21.05
C LYS A 155 -3.75 6.51 -20.94
N VAL A 156 -3.25 5.83 -21.98
CA VAL A 156 -3.17 4.35 -22.02
C VAL A 156 -2.17 3.84 -20.98
N GLN A 157 -0.98 4.47 -20.89
CA GLN A 157 0.00 4.13 -19.86
C GLN A 157 -0.58 4.35 -18.46
N ALA A 158 -1.15 5.54 -18.17
CA ALA A 158 -1.74 5.83 -16.87
C ALA A 158 -2.85 4.83 -16.50
N MET A 159 -3.73 4.48 -17.44
CA MET A 159 -4.79 3.50 -17.23
C MET A 159 -4.22 2.10 -16.97
N LEU A 160 -3.18 1.69 -17.70
CA LEU A 160 -2.48 0.42 -17.47
C LEU A 160 -1.92 0.38 -16.06
N LEU A 161 -1.25 1.47 -15.63
CA LEU A 161 -0.62 1.52 -14.31
C LEU A 161 -1.64 1.35 -13.19
N VAL A 162 -2.74 2.09 -13.27
CA VAL A 162 -3.81 2.06 -12.26
C VAL A 162 -4.52 0.71 -12.25
N ARG A 163 -4.84 0.14 -13.42
CA ARG A 163 -5.54 -1.15 -13.51
C ARG A 163 -4.70 -2.32 -13.02
N ALA A 164 -3.38 -2.31 -13.25
CA ALA A 164 -2.50 -3.36 -12.74
C ALA A 164 -2.40 -3.33 -11.21
N LEU A 165 -2.29 -2.12 -10.62
CA LEU A 165 -2.27 -1.96 -9.17
C LEU A 165 -3.63 -2.33 -8.55
N ALA A 166 -4.73 -1.87 -9.14
CA ALA A 166 -6.07 -2.15 -8.64
C ALA A 166 -6.38 -3.65 -8.64
N SER A 167 -5.95 -4.38 -9.68
CA SER A 167 -6.12 -5.84 -9.71
C SER A 167 -5.25 -6.55 -8.68
N ALA A 168 -4.04 -6.05 -8.39
CA ALA A 168 -3.17 -6.60 -7.35
C ALA A 168 -3.77 -6.48 -5.94
N ALA A 169 -4.53 -5.40 -5.69
CA ALA A 169 -5.18 -5.15 -4.41
C ALA A 169 -6.23 -6.20 -4.02
N PHE A 170 -6.78 -6.97 -4.98
CA PHE A 170 -7.78 -8.00 -4.67
C PHE A 170 -7.21 -9.20 -3.91
N TRP A 171 -5.92 -9.50 -4.08
CA TRP A 171 -5.34 -10.74 -3.55
C TRP A 171 -4.13 -10.51 -2.66
N SER A 172 -3.42 -9.39 -2.82
CA SER A 172 -2.15 -9.23 -2.13
C SER A 172 -2.33 -9.04 -0.61
N PRO A 173 -1.61 -9.82 0.22
CA PRO A 173 -1.61 -9.64 1.68
C PRO A 173 -0.90 -8.35 2.13
N PHE A 174 -0.19 -7.66 1.22
CA PHE A 174 0.52 -6.41 1.50
C PHE A 174 -0.37 -5.17 1.37
N PHE A 175 -1.65 -5.34 1.01
CA PHE A 175 -2.63 -4.26 1.00
C PHE A 175 -3.39 -4.20 2.32
N ALA A 176 -3.65 -3.00 2.82
CA ALA A 176 -4.44 -2.82 4.04
C ALA A 176 -5.86 -3.39 3.96
N ALA A 177 -6.45 -3.43 2.76
CA ALA A 177 -7.76 -4.06 2.55
C ALA A 177 -7.73 -5.55 2.93
N PHE A 178 -6.64 -6.26 2.61
CA PHE A 178 -6.46 -7.65 2.99
C PHE A 178 -6.34 -7.79 4.52
N GLY A 179 -5.49 -6.98 5.14
CA GLY A 179 -5.33 -6.99 6.60
C GLY A 179 -6.63 -6.63 7.34
N ALA A 180 -7.42 -5.70 6.80
CA ALA A 180 -8.74 -5.37 7.33
C ALA A 180 -9.72 -6.54 7.17
N ALA A 181 -9.73 -7.22 6.01
CA ALA A 181 -10.56 -8.41 5.82
C ALA A 181 -10.22 -9.50 6.86
N MET A 182 -8.94 -9.76 7.10
CA MET A 182 -8.51 -10.72 8.12
C MET A 182 -8.83 -10.28 9.55
N ALA A 183 -8.75 -8.97 9.85
CA ALA A 183 -8.97 -8.44 11.19
C ALA A 183 -10.46 -8.37 11.58
N PHE A 184 -11.35 -8.14 10.61
CA PHE A 184 -12.78 -7.92 10.87
C PHE A 184 -13.68 -9.09 10.47
N ALA A 185 -13.25 -9.97 9.56
CA ALA A 185 -13.99 -11.19 9.27
C ALA A 185 -13.53 -12.30 10.23
N GLU A 186 -14.35 -12.54 11.26
CA GLU A 186 -14.15 -13.64 12.20
C GLU A 186 -14.09 -14.99 11.45
N ASN A 187 -13.19 -15.88 11.87
CA ASN A 187 -12.96 -17.19 11.24
C ASN A 187 -12.56 -17.12 9.74
N SER A 188 -12.04 -15.98 9.28
CA SER A 188 -11.52 -15.87 7.92
C SER A 188 -10.32 -16.81 7.69
N SER A 189 -10.36 -17.54 6.58
CA SER A 189 -9.26 -18.40 6.16
C SER A 189 -8.35 -17.64 5.19
N LEU A 190 -7.07 -17.53 5.56
CA LEU A 190 -6.03 -16.92 4.72
C LEU A 190 -6.05 -17.49 3.30
N VAL A 191 -6.17 -18.82 3.19
CA VAL A 191 -6.15 -19.54 1.91
C VAL A 191 -7.37 -19.19 1.06
N ILE A 192 -8.56 -19.11 1.68
CA ILE A 192 -9.80 -18.78 0.98
C ILE A 192 -9.76 -17.33 0.49
N VAL A 193 -9.35 -16.39 1.35
CA VAL A 193 -9.28 -14.97 0.98
C VAL A 193 -8.25 -14.74 -0.12
N LEU A 194 -7.06 -15.35 -0.02
CA LEU A 194 -6.05 -15.30 -1.08
C LEU A 194 -6.56 -15.91 -2.40
N GLY A 195 -7.15 -17.11 -2.34
CA GLY A 195 -7.62 -17.81 -3.53
C GLY A 195 -8.75 -17.09 -4.24
N ALA A 196 -9.76 -16.63 -3.50
CA ALA A 196 -10.87 -15.86 -4.04
C ALA A 196 -10.39 -14.50 -4.59
N GLY A 197 -9.51 -13.83 -3.85
CA GLY A 197 -8.89 -12.58 -4.29
C GLY A 197 -8.11 -12.74 -5.58
N LEU A 198 -7.29 -13.78 -5.70
CA LEU A 198 -6.50 -14.06 -6.90
C LEU A 198 -7.41 -14.37 -8.10
N PHE A 199 -8.47 -15.13 -7.89
CA PHE A 199 -9.46 -15.40 -8.93
C PHE A 199 -10.10 -14.10 -9.46
N ILE A 200 -10.52 -13.21 -8.56
CA ILE A 200 -11.06 -11.89 -8.94
C ILE A 200 -10.00 -11.04 -9.64
N ALA A 201 -8.75 -11.06 -9.16
CA ALA A 201 -7.63 -10.36 -9.79
C ALA A 201 -7.40 -10.81 -11.24
N LEU A 202 -7.44 -12.12 -11.50
CA LEU A 202 -7.30 -12.69 -12.84
C LEU A 202 -8.44 -12.27 -13.77
N ILE A 203 -9.68 -12.24 -13.27
CA ILE A 203 -10.83 -11.71 -14.03
C ILE A 203 -10.62 -10.24 -14.36
N ALA A 204 -10.23 -9.41 -13.38
CA ALA A 204 -9.99 -7.99 -13.56
C ALA A 204 -8.86 -7.71 -14.58
N LEU A 205 -7.77 -8.48 -14.51
CA LEU A 205 -6.68 -8.45 -15.49
C LEU A 205 -7.17 -8.84 -16.88
N GLY A 206 -7.96 -9.92 -16.99
CA GLY A 206 -8.53 -10.40 -18.25
C GLY A 206 -9.45 -9.37 -18.91
N ILE A 207 -10.38 -8.80 -18.15
CA ILE A 207 -11.27 -7.72 -18.62
C ILE A 207 -10.44 -6.52 -19.08
N SER A 208 -9.49 -6.07 -18.27
CA SER A 208 -8.63 -4.94 -18.61
C SER A 208 -7.85 -5.19 -19.90
N PHE A 209 -7.29 -6.39 -20.07
CA PHE A 209 -6.56 -6.79 -21.27
C PHE A 209 -7.46 -6.77 -22.51
N LEU A 210 -8.68 -7.31 -22.41
CA LEU A 210 -9.64 -7.30 -23.52
C LEU A 210 -10.07 -5.88 -23.91
N GLU A 211 -10.28 -5.00 -22.94
CA GLU A 211 -10.59 -3.59 -23.19
C GLU A 211 -9.43 -2.87 -23.89
N PHE A 212 -8.20 -3.05 -23.41
CA PHE A 212 -7.02 -2.48 -24.09
C PHE A 212 -6.84 -3.00 -25.51
N LYS A 213 -7.10 -4.30 -25.75
CA LYS A 213 -7.06 -4.85 -27.11
C LYS A 213 -8.15 -4.27 -28.02
N LYS A 214 -9.30 -3.83 -27.50
CA LYS A 214 -10.38 -3.24 -28.29
C LYS A 214 -10.18 -1.74 -28.52
N GLU A 215 -9.94 -0.98 -27.46
CA GLU A 215 -9.90 0.49 -27.50
C GLU A 215 -8.52 1.05 -27.84
N ALA A 216 -7.47 0.28 -27.55
CA ALA A 216 -6.08 0.69 -27.68
C ALA A 216 -5.31 -0.17 -28.69
N ALA A 217 -5.95 -0.98 -29.55
CA ALA A 217 -5.26 -1.82 -30.54
C ALA A 217 -4.14 -1.07 -31.30
N LYS A 218 -4.46 0.14 -31.81
CA LYS A 218 -3.49 1.03 -32.49
C LYS A 218 -2.43 1.63 -31.56
N ASN A 219 -2.75 1.79 -30.27
CA ASN A 219 -1.85 2.38 -29.26
C ASN A 219 -0.96 1.33 -28.56
N VAL A 220 -1.35 0.06 -28.58
CA VAL A 220 -0.60 -1.08 -28.00
C VAL A 220 0.64 -1.38 -28.86
N GLU A 221 0.54 -1.25 -30.19
CA GLU A 221 1.68 -1.41 -31.10
C GLU A 221 2.75 -0.31 -30.91
N SER A 222 2.33 0.90 -30.55
CA SER A 222 3.23 2.02 -30.22
C SER A 222 3.50 2.18 -28.73
N PHE A 223 3.08 1.22 -27.89
CA PHE A 223 3.18 1.34 -26.44
C PHE A 223 4.65 1.38 -26.01
N VAL A 224 5.01 2.31 -25.13
CA VAL A 224 6.32 2.37 -24.49
C VAL A 224 6.15 1.89 -23.05
N GLY A 225 6.84 0.80 -22.72
CA GLY A 225 6.71 0.11 -21.43
C GLY A 225 7.92 0.27 -20.51
N PHE A 226 7.88 -0.44 -19.39
CA PHE A 226 8.96 -0.53 -18.42
C PHE A 226 9.82 -1.78 -18.68
N PRO A 227 11.15 -1.68 -18.63
CA PRO A 227 12.03 -2.82 -18.83
C PRO A 227 11.95 -3.75 -17.61
N ILE A 228 11.24 -4.86 -17.76
CA ILE A 228 11.18 -5.91 -16.74
C ILE A 228 12.09 -7.04 -17.17
N HIS A 229 13.12 -7.24 -16.36
CA HIS A 229 14.05 -8.37 -16.45
C HIS A 229 13.47 -9.50 -15.61
N PHE A 230 13.12 -10.61 -16.26
CA PHE A 230 12.68 -11.85 -15.60
C PHE A 230 13.86 -12.80 -15.45
#